data_AF-A0A1W9NWI3-F1
#
_entry.id   AF-A0A1W9NWI3-F1
#
_cell.length_a   1.000
_cell.length_b   1.000
_cell.length_c   1.000
_cell.angle_alpha   90.00
_cell.angle_beta   90.00
_cell.angle_gamma   90.00
#
_symmetry.space_group_name_H-M   'P 1'
#
loop_
_entity.id
_entity.type
_entity.pdbx_description
1 polymer ?
#
loop_
_entity_poly.entity_id
_entity_poly.type
_entity_poly.pdbx_seq_one_letter_code
_entity_poly.pdbx_strand_id
1 'polypeptide(L)'
;MNVIRTTTLAIGASLIGSSLFIFLAKPDALSLIILAMGVMSLLHGTGFLQEFIVRKILRWCGTKKPVIGIVNDLPWSPRPEKGTYAWAWSKMEPGEWYSKIDNAIKKSKINAKPKLIKITTPLRRWFLDRYLVIVNPYGSVYPEVDIKELTIWKSILYYVLHGGRFVNVADIPFYWAYDPKREIRYEMVKYFHQYVPMYKRSSDDVLHPVSGGIISFDYLDSVAINRGVVVGKVEKGERKIEVNHVKSMVEELEWDGKLVTPFCSIYFGKGKFLVSLAFLEYDKQQEDIREKITIHQCDLVIKEVKDILRN
;
A
#
# COMPACT_ATOMS: atom_id res chain seq x y z
N MET A 1 20.83 -0.09 -2.60
CA MET A 1 20.89 -1.56 -2.70
C MET A 1 21.65 -2.08 -1.48
N ASN A 2 21.19 -3.13 -0.78
CA ASN A 2 21.87 -3.64 0.42
C ASN A 2 23.24 -4.23 0.05
N VAL A 3 24.30 -3.93 0.81
CA VAL A 3 25.67 -4.46 0.64
C VAL A 3 25.66 -5.97 0.40
N ILE A 4 24.85 -6.72 1.17
CA ILE A 4 24.72 -8.18 1.03
C ILE A 4 24.27 -8.59 -0.38
N ARG A 5 23.30 -7.87 -0.96
CA ARG A 5 22.79 -8.17 -2.31
C ARG A 5 23.84 -7.86 -3.37
N THR A 6 24.54 -6.73 -3.24
CA THR A 6 25.62 -6.36 -4.16
C THR A 6 26.75 -7.39 -4.12
N THR A 7 27.14 -7.85 -2.93
CA THR A 7 28.16 -8.89 -2.77
C THR A 7 27.69 -10.22 -3.37
N THR A 8 26.44 -10.63 -3.13
CA THR A 8 25.92 -11.88 -3.69
C THR A 8 25.82 -11.82 -5.22
N LEU A 9 25.47 -10.65 -5.78
CA LEU A 9 25.44 -10.41 -7.21
C LEU A 9 26.85 -10.56 -7.83
N ALA A 10 27.86 -9.96 -7.21
CA ALA A 10 29.25 -10.05 -7.66
C ALA A 10 29.78 -11.49 -7.62
N ILE A 11 29.51 -12.22 -6.52
CA ILE A 11 29.86 -13.64 -6.40
C ILE A 11 29.16 -14.45 -7.49
N GLY A 12 27.86 -14.25 -7.68
CA GLY A 12 27.08 -14.96 -8.71
C GLY A 12 27.63 -14.74 -10.12
N ALA A 13 27.92 -13.48 -10.47
CA ALA A 13 28.51 -13.14 -11.77
C ALA A 13 29.90 -13.78 -11.96
N SER A 14 30.75 -13.76 -10.92
CA SER A 14 32.08 -14.39 -10.98
C SER A 14 32.00 -15.90 -11.15
N LEU A 15 31.09 -16.57 -10.43
CA LEU A 15 30.90 -18.03 -10.54
C LEU A 15 30.40 -18.42 -11.92
N ILE A 16 29.45 -17.67 -12.49
CA ILE A 16 28.96 -17.90 -13.86
C ILE A 16 30.11 -17.71 -14.85
N GLY A 17 30.86 -16.61 -14.74
CA GLY A 17 31.96 -16.31 -15.64
C GLY A 17 33.03 -17.41 -15.66
N SER A 18 33.45 -17.91 -14.50
CA SER A 18 34.47 -18.95 -14.42
C SER A 18 33.95 -20.35 -14.79
N SER A 19 32.74 -20.72 -14.37
CA SER A 19 32.19 -22.05 -14.62
C SER A 19 31.67 -22.25 -16.03
N LEU A 20 31.21 -21.19 -16.70
CA LEU A 20 30.67 -21.31 -18.06
C LEU A 20 31.72 -21.79 -19.05
N PHE A 21 32.95 -21.29 -18.97
CA PHE A 21 34.06 -21.76 -19.82
C PHE A 21 34.40 -23.23 -19.57
N ILE A 22 34.44 -23.66 -18.30
CA ILE A 22 34.72 -25.04 -17.92
C ILE A 22 33.61 -25.97 -18.42
N PHE A 23 32.35 -25.57 -18.23
CA PHE A 23 31.17 -26.32 -18.67
C PHE A 23 31.14 -26.49 -20.20
N LEU A 24 31.46 -25.42 -20.95
CA LEU A 24 31.53 -25.48 -22.42
C LEU A 24 32.69 -26.34 -22.92
N ALA A 25 33.81 -26.37 -22.21
CA ALA A 25 34.97 -27.19 -22.58
C ALA A 25 34.75 -28.68 -22.28
N LYS A 26 34.19 -28.99 -21.10
CA LYS A 26 33.90 -30.37 -20.67
C LYS A 26 32.76 -30.37 -19.64
N PRO A 27 31.52 -30.64 -20.05
CA PRO A 27 30.40 -30.65 -19.13
C PRO A 27 30.53 -31.81 -18.16
N ASP A 28 30.64 -31.49 -16.88
CA ASP A 28 30.66 -32.45 -15.78
C ASP A 28 29.72 -32.00 -14.66
N ALA A 29 29.47 -32.87 -13.69
CA ALA A 29 28.54 -32.58 -12.61
C ALA A 29 29.00 -31.37 -11.76
N LEU A 30 30.30 -31.19 -11.56
CA LEU A 30 30.86 -30.12 -10.74
C LEU A 30 30.67 -28.75 -11.39
N SER A 31 31.00 -28.60 -12.68
CA SER A 31 30.81 -27.37 -13.44
C SER A 31 29.34 -26.97 -13.51
N LEU A 32 28.43 -27.93 -13.67
CA LEU A 32 26.98 -27.68 -13.64
C LEU A 32 26.51 -27.17 -12.26
N ILE A 33 26.99 -27.76 -11.16
CA ILE A 33 26.64 -27.32 -9.80
C ILE A 33 27.14 -25.89 -9.56
N ILE A 34 28.38 -25.57 -9.94
CA ILE A 34 28.94 -24.22 -9.76
C ILE A 34 28.16 -23.18 -10.58
N LEU A 35 27.82 -23.52 -11.83
CA LEU A 35 27.01 -22.65 -12.68
C LEU A 35 25.62 -22.43 -12.06
N ALA A 36 24.97 -23.49 -11.56
CA ALA A 36 23.67 -23.38 -10.89
C ALA A 36 23.75 -22.52 -9.62
N MET A 37 24.80 -22.67 -8.80
CA MET A 37 25.04 -21.79 -7.64
C MET A 37 25.22 -20.34 -8.08
N GLY A 38 26.02 -20.09 -9.13
CA GLY A 38 26.24 -18.75 -9.67
C GLY A 38 24.94 -18.10 -10.14
N VAL A 39 24.10 -18.83 -10.88
CA VAL A 39 22.77 -18.36 -11.30
C VAL A 39 21.88 -18.08 -10.09
N MET A 40 21.82 -18.97 -9.10
CA MET A 40 21.02 -18.76 -7.90
C MET A 40 21.49 -17.54 -7.09
N SER A 41 22.81 -17.32 -6.97
CA SER A 41 23.38 -16.13 -6.35
C SER A 41 23.04 -14.86 -7.13
N LEU A 42 23.05 -14.90 -8.47
CA LEU A 42 22.67 -13.77 -9.31
C LEU A 42 21.17 -13.46 -9.17
N LEU A 43 20.30 -14.49 -9.19
CA LEU A 43 18.87 -14.34 -8.94
C LEU A 43 18.56 -13.85 -7.51
N HIS A 44 19.40 -14.18 -6.53
CA HIS A 44 19.31 -13.63 -5.18
C HIS A 44 19.76 -12.16 -5.13
N GLY A 45 20.92 -11.84 -5.72
CA GLY A 45 21.51 -10.50 -5.75
C GLY A 45 20.63 -9.48 -6.45
N THR A 46 20.00 -9.87 -7.58
CA THR A 46 19.00 -9.07 -8.30
C THR A 46 17.67 -8.93 -7.54
N GLY A 47 17.44 -9.75 -6.51
CA GLY A 47 16.17 -9.80 -5.79
C GLY A 47 15.08 -10.62 -6.49
N PHE A 48 15.35 -11.21 -7.65
CA PHE A 48 14.39 -12.00 -8.41
C PHE A 48 13.81 -13.18 -7.61
N LEU A 49 14.66 -13.92 -6.87
CA LEU A 49 14.18 -15.01 -6.01
C LEU A 49 13.19 -14.51 -4.95
N GLN A 50 13.45 -13.34 -4.37
CA GLN A 50 12.59 -12.77 -3.35
C GLN A 50 11.28 -12.22 -3.95
N GLU A 51 11.35 -11.57 -5.11
CA GLU A 51 10.17 -11.03 -5.77
C GLU A 51 9.27 -12.12 -6.36
N PHE A 52 9.85 -13.11 -7.05
CA PHE A 52 9.09 -14.05 -7.85
C PHE A 52 8.74 -15.32 -7.08
N ILE A 53 9.71 -15.95 -6.43
CA ILE A 53 9.52 -17.24 -5.76
C ILE A 53 8.88 -17.02 -4.40
N VAL A 54 9.52 -16.20 -3.55
CA VAL A 54 9.06 -16.03 -2.17
C VAL A 54 7.66 -15.43 -2.13
N ARG A 55 7.35 -14.39 -2.92
CA ARG A 55 6.02 -13.77 -2.88
C ARG A 55 4.92 -14.69 -3.41
N LYS A 56 5.12 -15.35 -4.56
CA LYS A 56 4.14 -16.31 -5.08
C LYS A 56 3.95 -17.45 -4.10
N ILE A 57 5.03 -18.08 -3.65
CA ILE A 57 4.93 -19.19 -2.68
C ILE A 57 4.25 -18.72 -1.39
N LEU A 58 4.64 -17.58 -0.80
CA LEU A 58 4.05 -17.08 0.45
C LEU A 58 2.55 -16.79 0.36
N ARG A 59 2.04 -16.36 -0.80
CA ARG A 59 0.60 -16.16 -1.01
C ARG A 59 -0.20 -17.47 -0.94
N TRP A 60 0.43 -18.59 -1.27
CA TRP A 60 -0.20 -19.91 -1.31
C TRP A 60 0.24 -20.82 -0.15
N CYS A 61 1.35 -20.49 0.51
CA CYS A 61 1.97 -21.31 1.54
C CYS A 61 1.11 -21.33 2.80
N GLY A 62 0.55 -22.51 3.09
CA GLY A 62 -0.20 -22.77 4.32
C GLY A 62 -1.67 -22.37 4.28
N THR A 63 -2.22 -21.98 3.11
CA THR A 63 -3.64 -21.67 2.98
C THR A 63 -4.25 -22.27 1.71
N LYS A 64 -5.31 -23.06 1.88
CA LYS A 64 -6.12 -23.58 0.75
C LYS A 64 -6.83 -22.50 -0.06
N LYS A 65 -7.02 -21.31 0.53
CA LYS A 65 -7.70 -20.17 -0.07
C LYS A 65 -6.89 -18.89 0.16
N PRO A 66 -6.74 -18.03 -0.86
CA PRO A 66 -6.19 -16.69 -0.70
C PRO A 66 -6.90 -15.89 0.40
N VAL A 67 -6.14 -15.02 1.07
CA VAL A 67 -6.61 -14.32 2.28
C VAL A 67 -6.64 -12.80 2.06
N ILE A 68 -7.73 -12.18 2.50
CA ILE A 68 -7.85 -10.73 2.66
C ILE A 68 -7.55 -10.41 4.12
N GLY A 69 -6.50 -9.63 4.37
CA GLY A 69 -6.12 -9.21 5.71
C GLY A 69 -6.92 -7.99 6.16
N ILE A 70 -7.40 -7.98 7.41
CA ILE A 70 -8.07 -6.82 8.02
C ILE A 70 -7.31 -6.49 9.29
N VAL A 71 -6.70 -5.31 9.33
CA VAL A 71 -5.86 -4.87 10.46
C VAL A 71 -6.70 -4.78 11.73
N ASN A 72 -6.20 -5.37 12.82
CA ASN A 72 -6.86 -5.44 14.13
C ASN A 72 -5.84 -5.28 15.27
N ASP A 73 -5.02 -4.24 15.18
CA ASP A 73 -3.90 -3.96 16.09
C ASP A 73 -4.21 -2.89 17.13
N LEU A 74 -5.17 -2.01 16.85
CA LEU A 74 -5.50 -0.91 17.75
C LEU A 74 -6.66 -1.31 18.65
N PRO A 75 -6.62 -0.92 19.94
CA PRO A 75 -7.77 -1.09 20.82
C PRO A 75 -8.96 -0.33 20.22
N TRP A 76 -10.10 -1.00 20.11
CA TRP A 76 -11.32 -0.42 19.59
C TRP A 76 -12.23 0.01 20.74
N SER A 77 -12.70 1.26 20.72
CA SER A 77 -13.77 1.71 21.60
C SER A 77 -14.86 2.42 20.79
N PRO A 78 -16.13 1.97 20.86
CA PRO A 78 -17.25 2.59 20.14
C PRO A 78 -17.61 3.98 20.70
N ARG A 79 -17.16 4.30 21.91
CA ARG A 79 -17.28 5.61 22.53
C ARG A 79 -15.88 6.04 22.95
N PRO A 80 -15.11 6.71 22.06
CA PRO A 80 -13.86 7.26 22.50
C PRO A 80 -14.18 8.34 23.53
N GLU A 81 -14.00 8.05 24.82
CA GLU A 81 -13.85 9.10 25.81
C GLU A 81 -12.77 10.05 25.28
N LYS A 82 -12.99 11.37 25.34
CA LYS A 82 -12.00 12.36 24.91
C LYS A 82 -10.66 11.99 25.54
N GLY A 83 -9.70 11.52 24.73
CA GLY A 83 -8.42 11.00 25.22
C GLY A 83 -8.14 9.52 24.94
N THR A 84 -9.06 8.75 24.33
CA THR A 84 -8.68 7.43 23.76
C THR A 84 -8.07 7.66 22.37
N TYR A 85 -6.77 7.46 22.28
CA TYR A 85 -5.93 8.00 21.20
C TYR A 85 -6.00 7.23 19.86
N ALA A 86 -6.71 6.11 19.81
CA ALA A 86 -7.03 5.38 18.58
C ALA A 86 -8.31 5.94 17.93
N TRP A 87 -8.31 7.21 17.51
CA TRP A 87 -9.39 7.74 16.67
C TRP A 87 -9.33 7.10 15.29
N ALA A 88 -10.05 6.00 15.13
CA ALA A 88 -10.41 5.51 13.81
C ALA A 88 -11.40 6.51 13.20
N TRP A 89 -11.18 6.88 11.94
CA TRP A 89 -12.16 7.66 11.18
C TRP A 89 -13.45 6.89 10.91
N SER A 90 -13.34 5.56 10.88
CA SER A 90 -14.47 4.65 10.85
C SER A 90 -14.99 4.41 12.28
N LYS A 91 -16.31 4.37 12.46
CA LYS A 91 -16.96 3.81 13.67
C LYS A 91 -17.30 2.32 13.54
N MET A 92 -16.93 1.70 12.41
CA MET A 92 -17.07 0.28 12.16
C MET A 92 -15.85 -0.49 12.65
N GLU A 93 -16.06 -1.40 13.59
CA GLU A 93 -14.98 -2.21 14.15
C GLU A 93 -14.39 -3.20 13.12
N PRO A 94 -13.16 -3.68 13.32
CA PRO A 94 -12.57 -4.68 12.44
C PRO A 94 -13.44 -5.95 12.26
N GLY A 95 -14.21 -6.34 13.28
CA GLY A 95 -15.14 -7.48 13.24
C GLY A 95 -16.35 -7.27 12.32
N GLU A 96 -16.89 -6.05 12.29
CA GLU A 96 -17.95 -5.66 11.38
C GLU A 96 -17.44 -5.61 9.93
N TRP A 97 -16.24 -5.05 9.71
CA TRP A 97 -15.54 -5.11 8.42
C TRP A 97 -15.34 -6.54 7.94
N TYR A 98 -14.91 -7.44 8.82
CA TYR A 98 -14.78 -8.86 8.53
C TYR A 98 -16.10 -9.44 8.03
N SER A 99 -17.19 -9.17 8.74
CA SER A 99 -18.52 -9.72 8.42
C SER A 99 -19.05 -9.18 7.09
N LYS A 100 -18.91 -7.87 6.83
CA LYS A 100 -19.33 -7.25 5.55
C LYS A 100 -18.51 -7.77 4.37
N ILE A 101 -17.18 -7.89 4.53
CA ILE A 101 -16.30 -8.46 3.49
C ILE A 101 -16.62 -9.93 3.24
N ASP A 102 -16.83 -10.74 4.29
CA ASP A 102 -17.18 -12.17 4.15
C ASP A 102 -18.49 -12.35 3.37
N ASN A 103 -19.50 -11.53 3.70
CA ASN A 103 -20.76 -11.51 2.96
C ASN A 103 -20.58 -11.12 1.49
N ALA A 104 -19.74 -10.12 1.21
CA ALA A 104 -19.44 -9.69 -0.15
C ALA A 104 -18.68 -10.76 -0.97
N ILE A 105 -17.76 -11.50 -0.32
CA ILE A 105 -17.08 -12.68 -0.92
C ILE A 105 -18.11 -13.75 -1.29
N LYS A 106 -18.98 -14.12 -0.34
CA LYS A 106 -20.03 -15.15 -0.55
C LYS A 106 -20.96 -14.76 -1.70
N LYS A 107 -21.47 -13.53 -1.71
CA LYS A 107 -22.33 -12.98 -2.78
C LYS A 107 -21.63 -13.01 -4.15
N SER A 108 -20.34 -12.69 -4.16
CA SER A 108 -19.52 -12.67 -5.39
C SER A 108 -18.97 -14.02 -5.82
N LYS A 109 -19.19 -15.09 -5.03
CA LYS A 109 -18.70 -16.46 -5.28
C LYS A 109 -17.18 -16.52 -5.50
N ILE A 110 -16.40 -15.67 -4.85
CA ILE A 110 -14.93 -15.70 -4.94
C ILE A 110 -14.38 -16.76 -3.99
N ASN A 111 -13.38 -17.53 -4.45
CA ASN A 111 -12.63 -18.45 -3.58
C ASN A 111 -11.56 -17.72 -2.74
N ALA A 112 -12.00 -16.86 -1.81
CA ALA A 112 -11.14 -16.16 -0.85
C ALA A 112 -11.75 -16.22 0.55
N LYS A 113 -11.02 -15.76 1.57
CA LYS A 113 -11.56 -15.57 2.92
C LYS A 113 -10.98 -14.33 3.60
N PRO A 114 -11.73 -13.62 4.45
CA PRO A 114 -11.18 -12.57 5.27
C PRO A 114 -10.44 -13.17 6.47
N LYS A 115 -9.52 -12.40 7.06
CA LYS A 115 -8.82 -12.74 8.29
C LYS A 115 -8.44 -11.46 9.04
N LEU A 116 -8.76 -11.40 10.33
CA LEU A 116 -8.22 -10.38 11.21
C LEU A 116 -6.72 -10.61 11.44
N ILE A 117 -5.91 -9.56 11.30
CA ILE A 117 -4.45 -9.64 11.37
C ILE A 117 -3.90 -8.62 12.34
N LYS A 118 -2.79 -8.97 12.99
CA LYS A 118 -1.98 -8.04 13.76
C LYS A 118 -0.69 -7.74 12.99
N ILE A 119 -0.58 -6.54 12.42
CA ILE A 119 0.58 -6.09 11.66
C ILE A 119 1.75 -5.64 12.54
N THR A 120 1.52 -5.42 13.85
CA THR A 120 2.55 -5.08 14.85
C THR A 120 3.37 -6.25 15.34
N THR A 121 2.82 -7.46 15.27
CA THR A 121 3.45 -8.68 15.79
C THR A 121 4.39 -9.45 14.85
N PRO A 122 4.51 -9.18 13.52
CA PRO A 122 5.22 -10.09 12.64
C PRO A 122 6.73 -9.99 12.80
N LEU A 123 7.33 -11.15 13.06
CA LEU A 123 8.78 -11.37 13.15
C LEU A 123 9.52 -11.20 11.80
N ARG A 124 8.81 -10.99 10.68
CA ARG A 124 9.39 -11.06 9.33
C ARG A 124 8.80 -10.00 8.38
N ARG A 125 9.68 -9.36 7.61
CA ARG A 125 9.37 -8.30 6.62
C ARG A 125 8.32 -8.71 5.57
N TRP A 126 8.23 -9.98 5.22
CA TRP A 126 7.32 -10.52 4.19
C TRP A 126 6.00 -11.05 4.75
N PHE A 127 5.64 -10.72 6.00
CA PHE A 127 4.37 -11.16 6.58
C PHE A 127 3.16 -10.67 5.77
N LEU A 128 3.17 -9.38 5.39
CA LEU A 128 2.08 -8.77 4.63
C LEU A 128 1.92 -9.35 3.22
N ASP A 129 3.01 -9.88 2.64
CA ASP A 129 3.00 -10.47 1.30
C ASP A 129 2.14 -11.74 1.18
N ARG A 130 1.69 -12.31 2.30
CA ARG A 130 0.74 -13.44 2.35
C ARG A 130 -0.69 -13.06 2.01
N TYR A 131 -1.02 -11.76 2.00
CA TYR A 131 -2.38 -11.26 1.81
C TYR A 131 -2.54 -10.65 0.42
N LEU A 132 -3.65 -10.97 -0.25
CA LEU A 132 -3.95 -10.38 -1.57
C LEU A 132 -4.22 -8.88 -1.46
N VAL A 133 -5.04 -8.55 -0.48
CA VAL A 133 -5.45 -7.19 -0.13
C VAL A 133 -5.37 -7.08 1.39
N ILE A 134 -4.89 -5.95 1.90
CA ILE A 134 -4.95 -5.61 3.32
C ILE A 134 -5.87 -4.40 3.47
N VAL A 135 -6.83 -4.48 4.37
CA VAL A 135 -7.76 -3.41 4.72
C VAL A 135 -7.35 -2.84 6.06
N ASN A 136 -7.11 -1.53 6.10
CA ASN A 136 -6.96 -0.77 7.33
C ASN A 136 -8.31 -0.12 7.70
N PRO A 137 -9.05 -0.72 8.66
CA PRO A 137 -10.34 -0.17 9.09
C PRO A 137 -10.18 1.10 9.92
N TYR A 138 -8.96 1.45 10.36
CA TYR A 138 -8.69 2.62 11.18
C TYR A 138 -8.47 3.91 10.36
N GLY A 139 -8.56 3.82 9.04
CA GLY A 139 -8.36 4.94 8.13
C GLY A 139 -6.88 5.30 7.97
N SER A 140 -6.52 6.55 8.28
CA SER A 140 -5.15 7.06 8.18
C SER A 140 -4.29 6.82 9.41
N VAL A 141 -4.82 6.14 10.43
CA VAL A 141 -4.09 5.78 11.65
C VAL A 141 -3.48 4.39 11.51
N TYR A 142 -2.19 4.30 11.83
CA TYR A 142 -1.43 3.05 11.77
C TYR A 142 -0.75 2.78 13.11
N PRO A 143 -0.84 1.55 13.64
CA PRO A 143 -0.03 1.18 14.79
C PRO A 143 1.45 1.20 14.38
N GLU A 144 2.31 1.72 15.23
CA GLU A 144 3.75 1.75 15.00
C GLU A 144 4.48 1.22 16.23
N VAL A 145 5.36 0.26 16.03
CA VAL A 145 6.09 -0.43 17.11
C VAL A 145 7.30 0.38 17.56
N ASP A 146 7.88 1.12 16.61
CA ASP A 146 9.00 2.03 16.82
C ASP A 146 8.78 3.30 15.98
N ILE A 147 8.42 4.39 16.64
CA ILE A 147 8.14 5.69 16.00
C ILE A 147 9.38 6.27 15.31
N LYS A 148 10.59 5.98 15.80
CA LYS A 148 11.82 6.48 15.17
C LYS A 148 12.09 5.73 13.86
N GLU A 149 11.89 4.42 13.88
CA GLU A 149 12.18 3.57 12.72
C GLU A 149 11.02 3.43 11.75
N LEU A 150 9.79 3.76 12.16
CA LEU A 150 8.59 3.64 11.35
C LEU A 150 8.48 2.24 10.71
N THR A 151 8.65 1.21 11.54
CA THR A 151 8.78 -0.19 11.12
C THR A 151 7.54 -0.68 10.39
N ILE A 152 6.35 -0.39 10.92
CA ILE A 152 5.08 -0.80 10.32
C ILE A 152 4.84 -0.04 9.03
N TRP A 153 5.10 1.26 9.04
CA TRP A 153 5.06 2.07 7.84
C TRP A 153 5.95 1.49 6.73
N LYS A 154 7.23 1.21 7.01
CA LYS A 154 8.20 0.63 6.05
C LYS A 154 7.70 -0.72 5.53
N SER A 155 7.07 -1.53 6.39
CA SER A 155 6.49 -2.83 6.03
C SER A 155 5.32 -2.68 5.04
N ILE A 156 4.38 -1.76 5.32
CA ILE A 156 3.23 -1.48 4.44
C ILE A 156 3.72 -0.92 3.10
N LEU A 157 4.61 0.07 3.13
CA LEU A 157 5.16 0.64 1.89
C LEU A 157 5.88 -0.43 1.07
N TYR A 158 6.68 -1.29 1.71
CA TYR A 158 7.33 -2.41 1.04
C TYR A 158 6.30 -3.35 0.40
N TYR A 159 5.25 -3.73 1.13
CA TYR A 159 4.17 -4.56 0.59
C TYR A 159 3.55 -3.95 -0.66
N VAL A 160 3.21 -2.65 -0.64
CA VAL A 160 2.61 -1.94 -1.77
C VAL A 160 3.59 -1.81 -2.94
N LEU A 161 4.82 -1.34 -2.72
CA LEU A 161 5.84 -1.18 -3.78
C LEU A 161 6.02 -2.45 -4.63
N HIS A 162 5.86 -3.62 -4.01
CA HIS A 162 6.04 -4.91 -4.65
C HIS A 162 4.74 -5.54 -5.19
N GLY A 163 3.68 -4.75 -5.39
CA GLY A 163 2.42 -5.23 -6.00
C GLY A 163 1.35 -5.63 -4.99
N GLY A 164 1.44 -5.10 -3.77
CA GLY A 164 0.39 -5.23 -2.77
C GLY A 164 -0.76 -4.26 -3.04
N ARG A 165 -1.95 -4.58 -2.54
CA ARG A 165 -3.11 -3.69 -2.52
C ARG A 165 -3.46 -3.38 -1.07
N PHE A 166 -3.34 -2.12 -0.69
CA PHE A 166 -3.61 -1.70 0.67
C PHE A 166 -4.78 -0.71 0.68
N VAL A 167 -5.85 -1.05 1.37
CA VAL A 167 -7.10 -0.29 1.39
C VAL A 167 -7.17 0.51 2.67
N ASN A 168 -7.21 1.82 2.55
CA ASN A 168 -7.55 2.73 3.62
C ASN A 168 -9.02 3.07 3.51
N VAL A 169 -9.81 2.66 4.51
CA VAL A 169 -11.26 2.94 4.52
C VAL A 169 -11.57 4.42 4.67
N ALA A 170 -10.62 5.21 5.17
CA ALA A 170 -10.78 6.62 5.41
C ALA A 170 -9.43 7.34 5.35
N ASP A 171 -9.41 8.55 4.81
CA ASP A 171 -8.30 9.49 4.86
C ASP A 171 -7.00 8.99 4.18
N ILE A 172 -6.03 9.87 4.02
CA ILE A 172 -4.80 9.63 3.25
C ILE A 172 -3.90 8.63 3.99
N PRO A 173 -3.32 7.64 3.30
CA PRO A 173 -2.34 6.74 3.88
C PRO A 173 -1.21 7.46 4.60
N PHE A 174 -0.85 6.93 5.76
CA PHE A 174 0.24 7.39 6.61
C PHE A 174 0.13 8.81 7.17
N TYR A 175 -1.08 9.38 7.26
CA TYR A 175 -1.25 10.67 7.93
C TYR A 175 -0.85 10.62 9.41
N TRP A 176 -1.21 9.53 10.12
CA TRP A 176 -0.96 9.37 11.55
C TRP A 176 -0.21 8.08 11.85
N ALA A 177 0.86 8.18 12.65
CA ALA A 177 1.48 7.05 13.32
C ALA A 177 1.01 7.02 14.77
N TYR A 178 0.50 5.89 15.22
CA TYR A 178 0.05 5.67 16.59
C TYR A 178 1.04 4.78 17.32
N ASP A 179 1.60 5.26 18.43
CA ASP A 179 2.44 4.48 19.34
C ASP A 179 1.55 3.75 20.35
N PRO A 180 1.36 2.41 20.25
CA PRO A 180 0.49 1.68 21.17
C PRO A 180 1.04 1.59 22.58
N LYS A 181 2.35 1.79 22.80
CA LYS A 181 2.95 1.73 24.14
C LYS A 181 2.71 3.00 24.92
N ARG A 182 2.74 4.15 24.23
CA ARG A 182 2.52 5.46 24.82
C ARG A 182 1.09 5.94 24.68
N GLU A 183 0.31 5.29 23.82
CA GLU A 183 -1.01 5.73 23.42
C GLU A 183 -0.97 7.16 22.84
N ILE A 184 0.01 7.47 21.99
CA ILE A 184 0.16 8.82 21.40
C ILE A 184 0.12 8.72 19.88
N ARG A 185 -0.53 9.70 19.23
CA ARG A 185 -0.47 9.89 17.78
C ARG A 185 0.55 10.94 17.41
N TYR A 186 1.29 10.67 16.35
CA TYR A 186 2.24 11.58 15.73
C TYR A 186 1.72 11.96 14.35
N GLU A 187 1.60 13.26 14.11
CA GLU A 187 1.30 13.78 12.79
C GLU A 187 2.50 13.54 11.88
N MET A 188 2.29 12.64 10.94
CA MET A 188 3.34 12.13 10.09
C MET A 188 3.45 12.96 8.81
N VAL A 189 2.35 13.60 8.37
CA VAL A 189 2.24 14.39 7.13
C VAL A 189 3.43 15.32 6.88
N LYS A 190 3.93 15.99 7.93
CA LYS A 190 5.08 16.92 7.82
C LYS A 190 6.36 16.27 7.27
N TYR A 191 6.49 14.96 7.36
CA TYR A 191 7.67 14.19 6.96
C TYR A 191 7.49 13.39 5.66
N PHE A 192 6.26 13.10 5.21
CA PHE A 192 6.00 12.16 4.10
C PHE A 192 5.85 12.76 2.71
N HIS A 193 5.69 14.08 2.59
CA HIS A 193 5.55 14.73 1.28
C HIS A 193 6.79 14.62 0.37
N GLN A 194 7.92 14.09 0.88
CA GLN A 194 9.10 13.75 0.10
C GLN A 194 8.91 12.52 -0.81
N TYR A 195 7.88 11.69 -0.57
CA TYR A 195 7.60 10.47 -1.35
C TYR A 195 6.38 10.60 -2.29
N VAL A 196 5.70 11.74 -2.27
CA VAL A 196 4.82 12.17 -3.35
C VAL A 196 5.72 12.84 -4.38
N PRO A 197 5.79 12.37 -5.64
CA PRO A 197 6.65 13.00 -6.65
C PRO A 197 6.33 14.49 -6.77
N MET A 198 7.29 15.34 -6.38
CA MET A 198 7.19 16.78 -6.57
C MET A 198 7.31 17.06 -8.05
N TYR A 199 6.44 17.89 -8.62
CA TYR A 199 6.64 18.42 -9.96
C TYR A 199 6.78 19.94 -9.89
N LYS A 200 7.88 20.50 -10.40
CA LYS A 200 8.03 21.95 -10.57
C LYS A 200 7.47 22.32 -11.93
N ARG A 201 6.64 23.34 -11.96
CA ARG A 201 6.20 24.00 -13.19
C ARG A 201 7.42 24.74 -13.76
N SER A 202 7.88 24.32 -14.94
CA SER A 202 8.89 25.06 -15.70
C SER A 202 8.26 26.33 -16.28
N SER A 203 9.08 27.25 -16.80
CA SER A 203 8.62 28.42 -17.57
C SER A 203 7.73 28.06 -18.76
N ASP A 204 7.77 26.80 -19.19
CA ASP A 204 7.12 26.30 -20.40
C ASP A 204 5.86 25.48 -20.06
N ASP A 205 5.32 25.63 -18.83
CA ASP A 205 4.18 24.86 -18.31
C ASP A 205 4.39 23.34 -18.18
N VAL A 206 5.60 22.83 -18.47
CA VAL A 206 5.94 21.41 -18.30
C VAL A 206 6.27 21.10 -16.84
N LEU A 207 5.66 20.04 -16.31
CA LEU A 207 5.89 19.54 -14.95
C LEU A 207 7.13 18.63 -14.92
N HIS A 208 8.19 19.06 -14.23
CA HIS A 208 9.42 18.27 -14.04
C HIS A 208 9.56 17.74 -12.60
N PRO A 209 9.93 16.46 -12.40
CA PRO A 209 10.13 15.92 -11.06
C PRO A 209 11.25 16.67 -10.31
N VAL A 210 10.97 17.20 -9.11
CA VAL A 210 11.97 17.91 -8.29
C VAL A 210 12.76 16.90 -7.48
N SER A 211 14.06 16.79 -7.73
CA SER A 211 14.97 16.08 -6.84
C SER A 211 15.32 16.96 -5.64
N GLY A 212 14.90 16.56 -4.43
CA GLY A 212 15.62 16.90 -3.20
C GLY A 212 15.35 18.25 -2.51
N GLY A 213 14.13 18.79 -2.52
CA GLY A 213 13.77 19.98 -1.74
C GLY A 213 12.79 19.70 -0.58
N ILE A 214 13.06 20.24 0.61
CA ILE A 214 12.08 20.32 1.72
C ILE A 214 11.10 21.45 1.40
N ILE A 215 9.79 21.19 1.46
CA ILE A 215 8.71 22.15 1.19
C ILE A 215 8.44 23.05 2.42
N SER A 216 8.15 24.34 2.19
CA SER A 216 7.43 25.20 3.14
C SER A 216 5.91 25.06 2.93
N PHE A 217 5.16 25.09 4.03
CA PHE A 217 3.77 24.63 4.16
C PHE A 217 2.74 25.32 3.24
N ASP A 218 3.06 26.42 2.57
CA ASP A 218 2.10 27.28 1.86
C ASP A 218 1.56 26.70 0.54
N TYR A 219 2.09 25.58 0.04
CA TYR A 219 1.63 24.95 -1.22
C TYR A 219 0.79 23.66 -1.02
N LEU A 220 0.76 23.11 0.20
CA LEU A 220 0.08 21.84 0.52
C LEU A 220 -1.36 21.99 1.00
N ASP A 221 -1.88 23.21 1.10
CA ASP A 221 -3.30 23.54 1.33
C ASP A 221 -4.27 22.96 0.28
N SER A 222 -3.76 22.21 -0.70
CA SER A 222 -4.50 21.76 -1.86
C SER A 222 -4.78 20.26 -1.93
N VAL A 223 -4.10 19.36 -1.21
CA VAL A 223 -4.27 17.89 -1.40
C VAL A 223 -5.50 17.32 -0.66
N ALA A 224 -5.97 18.01 0.37
CA ALA A 224 -7.13 17.59 1.17
C ALA A 224 -8.11 18.77 1.34
N ILE A 225 -8.76 19.20 0.25
CA ILE A 225 -9.92 20.08 0.41
C ILE A 225 -11.09 19.20 0.86
N ASN A 226 -11.23 19.05 2.19
CA ASN A 226 -12.36 18.56 3.00
C ASN A 226 -13.17 17.32 2.57
N ARG A 227 -12.93 16.66 1.43
CA ARG A 227 -13.68 15.49 0.91
C ARG A 227 -13.08 14.83 -0.35
N GLY A 228 -11.99 15.34 -0.92
CA GLY A 228 -11.47 14.80 -2.18
C GLY A 228 -9.95 14.91 -2.34
N VAL A 229 -9.36 13.91 -3.00
CA VAL A 229 -7.95 13.94 -3.41
C VAL A 229 -7.88 14.70 -4.72
N VAL A 230 -7.02 15.72 -4.80
CA VAL A 230 -6.78 16.42 -6.06
C VAL A 230 -6.12 15.48 -7.05
N VAL A 231 -6.80 15.25 -8.17
CA VAL A 231 -6.32 14.41 -9.28
C VAL A 231 -5.91 15.23 -10.49
N GLY A 232 -6.23 16.52 -10.49
CA GLY A 232 -5.80 17.46 -11.51
C GLY A 232 -6.32 18.88 -11.30
N LYS A 233 -5.86 19.79 -12.17
CA LYS A 233 -6.37 21.16 -12.29
C LYS A 233 -7.23 21.30 -13.55
N VAL A 234 -8.26 22.12 -13.46
CA VAL A 234 -9.07 22.56 -14.60
C VAL A 234 -8.48 23.87 -15.11
N GLU A 235 -7.90 23.87 -16.31
CA GLU A 235 -7.47 25.11 -16.96
C GLU A 235 -8.56 25.62 -17.91
N LYS A 236 -8.76 26.94 -17.95
CA LYS A 236 -9.81 27.56 -18.76
C LYS A 236 -9.60 27.24 -20.24
N GLY A 237 -10.38 26.31 -20.77
CA GLY A 237 -10.44 25.97 -22.18
C GLY A 237 -9.62 24.76 -22.63
N GLU A 238 -8.79 24.16 -21.77
CA GLU A 238 -7.97 22.98 -22.13
C GLU A 238 -7.90 21.90 -21.04
N ARG A 239 -7.52 20.69 -21.47
CA ARG A 239 -7.68 19.41 -20.76
C ARG A 239 -6.81 19.30 -19.50
N LYS A 240 -7.49 18.86 -18.43
CA LYS A 240 -7.02 18.11 -17.25
C LYS A 240 -5.49 17.88 -17.17
N ILE A 241 -4.84 18.53 -16.21
CA ILE A 241 -3.48 18.16 -15.78
C ILE A 241 -3.59 16.88 -14.93
N GLU A 242 -3.23 15.72 -15.48
CA GLU A 242 -3.31 14.44 -14.77
C GLU A 242 -2.14 14.22 -13.80
N VAL A 243 -2.47 13.86 -12.56
CA VAL A 243 -1.50 13.31 -11.62
C VAL A 243 -1.27 11.84 -11.97
N ASN A 244 -0.21 11.52 -12.72
CA ASN A 244 0.06 10.18 -13.28
C ASN A 244 0.02 8.99 -12.29
N HIS A 245 0.17 9.25 -10.98
CA HIS A 245 0.19 8.22 -9.94
C HIS A 245 -1.10 8.15 -9.12
N VAL A 246 -2.11 9.00 -9.39
CA VAL A 246 -3.42 8.97 -8.75
C VAL A 246 -4.50 8.78 -9.82
N LYS A 247 -5.31 7.74 -9.68
CA LYS A 247 -6.42 7.45 -10.59
C LYS A 247 -7.74 7.49 -9.84
N SER A 248 -8.67 8.33 -10.29
CA SER A 248 -10.04 8.30 -9.78
C SER A 248 -10.72 6.96 -10.08
N MET A 249 -11.46 6.43 -9.12
CA MET A 249 -12.25 5.20 -9.26
C MET A 249 -13.74 5.47 -9.48
N VAL A 250 -14.15 6.71 -9.26
CA VAL A 250 -15.51 7.21 -9.43
C VAL A 250 -15.48 8.47 -10.30
N GLU A 251 -16.64 9.02 -10.61
CA GLU A 251 -16.73 10.31 -11.29
C GLU A 251 -16.03 11.41 -10.47
N GLU A 252 -15.24 12.22 -11.16
CA GLU A 252 -14.50 13.34 -10.57
C GLU A 252 -15.43 14.54 -10.40
N LEU A 253 -15.26 15.28 -9.31
CA LEU A 253 -16.03 16.49 -9.02
C LEU A 253 -15.14 17.71 -9.24
N GLU A 254 -15.69 18.78 -9.80
CA GLU A 254 -15.01 20.07 -9.84
C GLU A 254 -15.25 20.83 -8.52
N TRP A 255 -14.16 21.30 -7.91
CA TRP A 255 -14.18 22.11 -6.69
C TRP A 255 -13.08 23.17 -6.77
N ASP A 256 -13.45 24.45 -6.77
CA ASP A 256 -12.51 25.58 -6.76
C ASP A 256 -11.44 25.49 -7.88
N GLY A 257 -11.90 25.17 -9.10
CA GLY A 257 -11.03 24.98 -10.28
C GLY A 257 -10.13 23.74 -10.23
N LYS A 258 -10.35 22.81 -9.28
CA LYS A 258 -9.62 21.55 -9.14
C LYS A 258 -10.56 20.37 -9.37
N LEU A 259 -10.04 19.30 -9.96
CA LEU A 259 -10.75 18.01 -10.02
C LEU A 259 -10.40 17.20 -8.77
N VAL A 260 -11.43 16.78 -8.05
CA VAL A 260 -11.30 16.03 -6.81
C VAL A 260 -12.09 14.72 -6.91
N THR A 261 -11.63 13.69 -6.20
CA THR A 261 -12.34 12.42 -6.11
C THR A 261 -12.42 11.89 -4.68
N PRO A 262 -13.58 11.37 -4.24
CA PRO A 262 -13.72 10.75 -2.94
C PRO A 262 -13.18 9.31 -2.89
N PHE A 263 -12.89 8.70 -4.05
CA PHE A 263 -12.29 7.37 -4.15
C PHE A 263 -11.20 7.33 -5.22
N CYS A 264 -9.96 7.06 -4.80
CA CYS A 264 -8.83 6.97 -5.72
C CYS A 264 -7.92 5.78 -5.45
N SER A 265 -7.24 5.36 -6.51
CA SER A 265 -6.06 4.51 -6.46
C SER A 265 -4.80 5.37 -6.48
N ILE A 266 -3.92 5.22 -5.48
CA ILE A 266 -2.61 5.88 -5.45
C ILE A 266 -1.54 4.83 -5.70
N TYR A 267 -0.85 4.91 -6.84
CA TYR A 267 0.10 3.90 -7.29
C TYR A 267 1.49 4.15 -6.71
N PHE A 268 2.09 3.08 -6.17
CA PHE A 268 3.47 3.06 -5.70
C PHE A 268 4.14 1.77 -6.20
N GLY A 269 5.14 1.91 -7.06
CA GLY A 269 5.80 0.77 -7.70
C GLY A 269 4.81 -0.10 -8.46
N LYS A 270 4.77 -1.40 -8.16
CA LYS A 270 3.87 -2.37 -8.80
C LYS A 270 2.48 -2.44 -8.14
N GLY A 271 2.29 -1.83 -6.97
CA GLY A 271 1.05 -1.89 -6.21
C GLY A 271 0.36 -0.54 -6.10
N LYS A 272 -0.64 -0.47 -5.22
CA LYS A 272 -1.38 0.77 -4.97
C LYS A 272 -2.05 0.79 -3.61
N PHE A 273 -2.28 1.99 -3.11
CA PHE A 273 -3.27 2.25 -2.07
C PHE A 273 -4.62 2.50 -2.72
N LEU A 274 -5.67 1.99 -2.07
CA LEU A 274 -7.05 2.33 -2.38
C LEU A 274 -7.52 3.21 -1.23
N VAL A 275 -7.88 4.44 -1.55
CA VAL A 275 -8.16 5.48 -0.55
C VAL A 275 -9.58 5.94 -0.74
N SER A 276 -10.29 6.08 0.38
CA SER A 276 -11.59 6.71 0.41
C SER A 276 -11.58 7.89 1.36
N LEU A 277 -12.14 9.01 0.89
CA LEU A 277 -12.37 10.20 1.70
C LEU A 277 -13.85 10.37 2.07
N ALA A 278 -14.71 9.46 1.60
CA ALA A 278 -16.15 9.47 1.88
C ALA A 278 -16.48 9.21 3.37
N PHE A 279 -15.53 8.68 4.13
CA PHE A 279 -15.64 8.44 5.58
C PHE A 279 -15.29 9.65 6.45
N LEU A 280 -14.85 10.77 5.85
CA LEU A 280 -14.73 12.03 6.59
C LEU A 280 -16.12 12.46 7.06
N GLU A 281 -16.27 12.68 8.37
CA GLU A 281 -17.57 12.97 9.02
C GLU A 281 -18.62 11.87 8.88
N TYR A 282 -18.21 10.61 8.76
CA TYR A 282 -19.10 9.44 8.71
C TYR A 282 -20.20 9.50 9.78
N ASP A 283 -19.87 9.98 10.98
CA ASP A 283 -20.81 10.11 12.10
C ASP A 283 -21.87 11.21 11.96
N LYS A 284 -21.67 12.16 11.05
CA LYS A 284 -22.67 13.18 10.69
C LYS A 284 -23.59 12.71 9.57
N GLN A 285 -23.29 11.59 8.92
CA GLN A 285 -24.08 11.05 7.80
C GLN A 285 -25.23 10.16 8.29
N GLN A 286 -26.34 10.18 7.54
CA GLN A 286 -27.47 9.28 7.78
C GLN A 286 -27.04 7.80 7.66
N GLU A 287 -27.68 6.92 8.42
CA GLU A 287 -27.31 5.49 8.51
C GLU A 287 -27.36 4.78 7.14
N ASP A 288 -28.33 5.12 6.29
CA ASP A 288 -28.48 4.55 4.95
C ASP A 288 -27.32 4.96 4.02
N ILE A 289 -26.84 6.21 4.13
CA ILE A 289 -25.68 6.72 3.38
C ILE A 289 -24.43 5.99 3.84
N ARG A 290 -24.25 5.86 5.14
CA ARG A 290 -23.14 5.14 5.77
C ARG A 290 -23.06 3.68 5.30
N GLU A 291 -24.20 3.00 5.26
CA GLU A 291 -24.29 1.64 4.75
C GLU A 291 -23.94 1.56 3.26
N LYS A 292 -24.45 2.47 2.42
CA LYS A 292 -24.12 2.53 0.98
C LYS A 292 -22.61 2.71 0.74
N ILE A 293 -21.98 3.61 1.48
CA ILE A 293 -20.53 3.86 1.40
C ILE A 293 -19.75 2.61 1.79
N THR A 294 -20.14 1.94 2.88
CA THR A 294 -19.49 0.70 3.34
C THR A 294 -19.62 -0.41 2.30
N ILE A 295 -20.83 -0.61 1.74
CA ILE A 295 -21.09 -1.59 0.69
C ILE A 295 -20.19 -1.31 -0.51
N HIS A 296 -20.13 -0.05 -0.95
CA HIS A 296 -19.29 0.36 -2.07
C HIS A 296 -17.81 0.03 -1.83
N GLN A 297 -17.28 0.32 -0.64
CA GLN A 297 -15.91 -0.05 -0.30
C GLN A 297 -15.67 -1.56 -0.29
N CYS A 298 -16.60 -2.34 0.25
CA CYS A 298 -16.52 -3.80 0.19
C CYS A 298 -16.48 -4.26 -1.27
N ASP A 299 -17.36 -3.74 -2.12
CA ASP A 299 -17.38 -4.10 -3.55
C ASP A 299 -16.07 -3.73 -4.26
N LEU A 300 -15.43 -2.61 -3.90
CA LEU A 300 -14.10 -2.24 -4.39
C LEU A 300 -13.01 -3.24 -3.93
N VAL A 301 -13.02 -3.66 -2.66
CA VAL A 301 -12.11 -4.70 -2.16
C VAL A 301 -12.28 -5.99 -2.95
N ILE A 302 -13.53 -6.42 -3.15
CA ILE A 302 -13.88 -7.63 -3.90
C ILE A 302 -13.44 -7.53 -5.36
N LYS A 303 -13.60 -6.37 -6.00
CA LYS A 303 -13.13 -6.12 -7.36
C LYS A 303 -11.61 -6.31 -7.46
N GLU A 304 -10.84 -5.73 -6.55
CA GLU A 304 -9.38 -5.86 -6.54
C GLU A 304 -8.93 -7.31 -6.32
N VAL A 305 -9.63 -8.06 -5.46
CA VAL A 305 -9.37 -9.49 -5.29
C VAL A 305 -9.63 -10.26 -6.58
N LYS A 306 -10.74 -10.00 -7.29
CA LYS A 306 -11.02 -10.63 -8.59
C LYS A 306 -9.93 -10.33 -9.61
N ASP A 307 -9.50 -9.07 -9.69
CA ASP A 307 -8.46 -8.64 -10.63
C ASP A 307 -7.12 -9.31 -10.32
N ILE A 308 -6.76 -9.50 -9.04
CA ILE A 308 -5.55 -10.23 -8.65
C ILE A 308 -5.65 -11.71 -9.02
N LEU A 309 -6.82 -12.35 -8.83
CA LEU A 309 -7.00 -13.78 -9.09
C LEU A 309 -7.08 -14.14 -10.57
N ARG A 310 -7.33 -13.16 -11.45
CA ARG A 310 -7.36 -13.33 -12.91
C ARG A 310 -5.97 -13.27 -13.56
N ASN A 311 -5.00 -12.65 -12.89
CA ASN A 311 -3.63 -12.45 -13.38
C ASN A 311 -2.67 -13.49 -12.78
#